data_AF-A0A7V3PNW1-F1
#
_entry.id   AF-A0A7V3PNW1-F1
#
_cell.length_a   1.000
_cell.length_b   1.000
_cell.length_c   1.000
_cell.angle_alpha   90.00
_cell.angle_beta   90.00
_cell.angle_gamma   90.00
#
_symmetry.space_group_name_H-M   'P 1'
#
loop_
_entity.id
_entity.type
_entity.pdbx_description
1 polymer ?
#
loop_
_entity_poly.entity_id
_entity_poly.type
_entity_poly.pdbx_seq_one_letter_code
_entity_poly.pdbx_strand_id
1 'polypeptide(L)'
;RPTNFGASFARLAACIRQEIGRDVPSLERHFVAILASDREDLPHRLRHAVGLLRSRAIPVDWAMLLHDLRYWETEDHRVQRAWGEAFWGRAPRAAEDQEGETEADSESGETY
;
A
#
# COMPACT_ATOMS: atom_id res chain seq x y z
N ARG A 1 -8.51 8.00 0.90
CA ARG A 1 -7.41 8.55 1.72
C ARG A 1 -6.13 8.40 0.92
N PRO A 2 -5.23 9.40 0.84
CA PRO A 2 -3.96 9.22 0.15
C PRO A 2 -3.19 8.08 0.80
N THR A 3 -2.75 7.11 0.01
CA THR A 3 -2.01 5.93 0.47
C THR A 3 -0.54 6.16 0.22
N ASN A 4 0.23 6.38 1.28
CA ASN A 4 1.68 6.46 1.16
C ASN A 4 2.29 5.08 0.80
N PHE A 5 3.59 5.06 0.56
CA PHE A 5 4.29 3.84 0.16
C PHE A 5 4.18 2.73 1.21
N GLY A 6 4.26 3.08 2.49
CA GLY A 6 4.10 2.13 3.61
C GLY A 6 2.75 1.40 3.59
N ALA A 7 1.64 2.11 3.33
CA ALA A 7 0.32 1.50 3.19
C ALA A 7 0.25 0.51 2.01
N SER A 8 0.90 0.85 0.89
CA SER A 8 0.97 -0.03 -0.29
C SER A 8 1.76 -1.30 0.04
N PHE A 9 2.86 -1.18 0.79
CA PHE A 9 3.67 -2.30 1.22
C PHE A 9 2.98 -3.16 2.30
N ALA A 10 2.16 -2.57 3.17
CA ALA A 10 1.31 -3.33 4.10
C ALA A 10 0.29 -4.20 3.36
N ARG A 11 -0.33 -3.65 2.31
CA ARG A 11 -1.23 -4.43 1.44
C ARG A 11 -0.51 -5.60 0.78
N LEU A 12 0.75 -5.40 0.36
CA LEU A 12 1.57 -6.48 -0.17
C LEU A 12 1.80 -7.56 0.89
N ALA A 13 2.20 -7.19 2.10
CA ALA A 13 2.39 -8.13 3.20
C ALA A 13 1.12 -8.91 3.52
N ALA A 14 -0.03 -8.23 3.58
CA ALA A 14 -1.32 -8.86 3.83
C ALA A 14 -1.74 -9.83 2.71
N CYS A 15 -1.55 -9.43 1.45
CA CYS A 15 -1.85 -10.29 0.29
C CYS A 15 -1.01 -11.58 0.31
N ILE A 16 0.30 -11.47 0.57
CA ILE A 16 1.18 -12.64 0.66
C ILE A 16 0.82 -13.51 1.86
N ARG A 17 0.50 -12.90 3.01
CA ARG A 17 0.07 -13.64 4.20
C ARG A 17 -1.19 -14.44 3.93
N GLN A 18 -2.17 -13.88 3.21
CA GLN A 18 -3.39 -14.58 2.82
C GLN A 18 -3.11 -15.74 1.87
N GLU A 19 -2.16 -15.58 0.94
CA GLU A 19 -1.76 -16.61 -0.02
C GLU A 19 -1.03 -17.79 0.63
N ILE A 20 -0.07 -17.52 1.53
CA ILE A 20 0.83 -18.55 2.11
C ILE A 20 0.34 -19.03 3.49
N GLY A 21 -0.61 -18.33 4.11
CA GLY A 21 -1.15 -18.65 5.44
C GLY A 21 -0.20 -18.35 6.60
N ARG A 22 0.88 -17.60 6.37
CA ARG A 22 1.86 -17.21 7.39
C ARG A 22 2.51 -15.87 7.09
N ASP A 23 3.11 -15.27 8.12
CA ASP A 23 3.92 -14.07 7.95
C ASP A 23 5.16 -14.32 7.09
N VAL A 24 5.64 -13.24 6.46
CA VAL A 24 6.82 -13.25 5.60
C VAL A 24 7.86 -12.29 6.17
N PRO A 25 8.71 -12.75 7.11
CA PRO A 25 9.70 -11.90 7.78
C PRO A 25 10.71 -11.26 6.82
N SER A 26 10.96 -11.86 5.67
CA SER A 26 11.84 -11.29 4.64
C SER A 26 11.29 -9.99 4.06
N LEU A 27 9.96 -9.84 3.99
CA LEU A 27 9.34 -8.63 3.47
C LEU A 27 9.45 -7.49 4.49
N GLU A 28 9.21 -7.77 5.76
CA GLU A 28 9.43 -6.80 6.84
C GLU A 28 10.88 -6.36 6.93
N ARG A 29 11.85 -7.29 6.87
CA ARG A 29 13.27 -6.94 6.80
C ARG A 29 13.61 -6.08 5.60
N HIS A 30 13.02 -6.36 4.44
CA HIS A 30 13.21 -5.54 3.24
C HIS A 30 12.65 -4.12 3.46
N PHE A 31 11.50 -3.99 4.11
CA PHE A 31 10.91 -2.70 4.42
C PHE A 31 11.76 -1.90 5.41
N VAL A 32 12.24 -2.54 6.48
CA VAL A 32 13.17 -1.93 7.45
C VAL A 32 14.45 -1.45 6.74
N ALA A 33 14.98 -2.23 5.81
CA ALA A 33 16.15 -1.82 5.02
C ALA A 33 15.86 -0.57 4.17
N ILE A 34 14.65 -0.43 3.61
CA ILE A 34 14.24 0.80 2.91
C ILE A 34 14.21 1.98 3.88
N LEU A 35 13.59 1.83 5.05
CA LEU A 35 13.50 2.90 6.06
C LEU A 35 14.87 3.35 6.57
N ALA A 36 15.84 2.44 6.64
CA ALA A 36 17.21 2.71 7.05
C ALA A 36 18.12 3.17 5.91
N SER A 37 17.60 3.35 4.69
CA SER A 37 18.41 3.73 3.53
C SER A 37 18.65 5.23 3.45
N ASP A 38 19.88 5.58 3.07
CA ASP A 38 20.22 6.92 2.63
C ASP A 38 19.79 7.14 1.18
N ARG A 39 19.90 8.39 0.70
CA ARG A 39 19.42 8.79 -0.62
C ARG A 39 20.14 8.12 -1.79
N GLU A 40 21.36 7.63 -1.59
CA GLU A 40 22.12 6.90 -2.61
C GLU A 40 21.59 5.46 -2.80
N ASP A 41 21.21 4.81 -1.69
CA ASP A 41 20.73 3.43 -1.66
C ASP A 41 19.23 3.31 -1.96
N LEU A 42 18.48 4.35 -1.61
CA LEU A 42 17.01 4.37 -1.70
C LEU A 42 16.48 4.03 -3.10
N PRO A 43 16.99 4.59 -4.22
CA PRO A 43 16.45 4.32 -5.55
C PRO A 43 16.52 2.85 -5.93
N HIS A 44 17.62 2.16 -5.55
CA HIS A 44 17.82 0.75 -5.85
C HIS A 44 16.81 -0.12 -5.09
N ARG A 45 16.67 0.10 -3.78
CA ARG A 45 15.74 -0.67 -2.94
C ARG A 45 14.28 -0.37 -3.28
N LEU A 46 13.95 0.89 -3.53
CA LEU A 46 12.62 1.32 -3.92
C LEU A 46 12.20 0.69 -5.24
N ARG A 47 13.09 0.62 -6.24
CA ARG A 47 12.81 -0.05 -7.52
C ARG A 47 12.46 -1.53 -7.33
N HIS A 48 13.20 -2.24 -6.46
CA HIS A 48 12.87 -3.63 -6.13
C HIS A 48 11.49 -3.75 -5.48
N ALA A 49 11.20 -2.92 -4.50
CA ALA A 49 9.92 -2.92 -3.81
C ALA A 49 8.73 -2.57 -4.72
N VAL A 50 8.89 -1.60 -5.62
CA VAL A 50 7.91 -1.27 -6.67
C VAL A 50 7.68 -2.44 -7.61
N GLY A 51 8.74 -3.19 -7.96
CA GLY A 51 8.61 -4.41 -8.77
C GLY A 51 7.70 -5.45 -8.10
N LEU A 52 7.83 -5.64 -6.79
CA LEU A 52 7.00 -6.54 -6.00
C LEU A 52 5.54 -6.07 -5.89
N LEU A 53 5.33 -4.75 -5.75
CA LEU A 53 3.98 -4.17 -5.76
C LEU A 53 3.30 -4.38 -7.12
N ARG A 54 4.05 -4.12 -8.21
CA ARG A 54 3.56 -4.32 -9.57
C ARG A 54 3.22 -5.78 -9.86
N SER A 55 4.02 -6.74 -9.41
CA SER A 55 3.76 -8.16 -9.64
C SER A 55 2.46 -8.65 -8.99
N ARG A 56 1.93 -7.93 -8.01
CA ARG A 56 0.65 -8.20 -7.34
C ARG A 56 -0.44 -7.17 -7.64
N ALA A 57 -0.26 -6.35 -8.67
CA ALA A 57 -1.20 -5.31 -9.08
C ALA A 57 -1.61 -4.35 -7.96
N ILE A 58 -0.72 -4.09 -6.99
CA ILE A 58 -0.99 -3.17 -5.90
C ILE A 58 -0.72 -1.75 -6.38
N PRO A 59 -1.70 -0.83 -6.28
CA PRO A 59 -1.53 0.53 -6.75
C PRO A 59 -0.54 1.29 -5.87
N VAL A 60 0.24 2.18 -6.49
CA VAL A 60 1.16 3.09 -5.84
C VAL A 60 0.72 4.52 -6.13
N ASP A 61 0.57 5.33 -5.09
CA ASP A 61 0.36 6.77 -5.24
C ASP A 61 1.70 7.44 -5.59
N TRP A 62 1.94 7.63 -6.88
CA TRP A 62 3.18 8.21 -7.40
C TRP A 62 3.38 9.67 -6.99
N ALA A 63 2.29 10.43 -6.81
CA ALA A 63 2.36 11.82 -6.39
C ALA A 63 2.83 11.90 -4.93
N MET A 64 2.24 11.07 -4.06
CA MET A 64 2.66 10.97 -2.67
C MET A 64 4.09 10.41 -2.55
N LEU A 65 4.44 9.39 -3.32
CA LEU A 65 5.79 8.83 -3.32
C LEU A 65 6.83 9.89 -3.71
N LEU A 66 6.60 10.66 -4.77
CA LEU A 66 7.53 11.71 -5.19
C LEU A 66 7.64 12.83 -4.15
N HIS A 67 6.53 13.19 -3.52
CA HIS A 67 6.52 14.14 -2.40
C HIS A 67 7.38 13.63 -1.24
N ASP A 68 7.18 12.37 -0.83
CA ASP A 68 7.91 11.73 0.26
C ASP A 68 9.43 11.65 -0.04
N LEU A 69 9.80 11.31 -1.28
CA LEU A 69 11.21 11.28 -1.70
C LEU A 69 11.90 12.65 -1.60
N ARG A 70 11.17 13.75 -1.80
CA ARG A 70 11.71 15.11 -1.64
C ARG A 70 12.10 15.40 -0.19
N TYR A 71 11.43 14.77 0.77
CA TYR A 71 11.64 14.99 2.20
C TYR A 71 12.30 13.79 2.88
N TRP A 72 12.95 12.90 2.13
CA TRP A 72 13.53 11.69 2.67
C TRP A 72 14.70 11.95 3.65
N GLU A 73 15.56 12.92 3.34
CA GLU A 73 16.75 13.27 4.14
C GLU A 73 16.47 14.37 5.19
N THR A 74 15.21 14.63 5.55
CA THR A 74 14.94 15.61 6.61
C THR A 74 15.37 15.04 7.97
N GLU A 75 16.01 15.87 8.80
CA GLU A 75 16.53 15.48 10.12
C GLU A 75 15.45 14.91 11.06
N ASP A 76 14.18 15.25 10.83
CA ASP A 76 13.04 14.78 11.62
C ASP A 76 12.55 13.36 11.26
N HIS A 77 13.17 12.74 10.24
CA HIS A 77 12.83 11.42 9.70
C HIS A 77 11.31 11.22 9.53
N ARG A 78 10.59 12.28 9.17
CA ARG A 78 9.11 12.27 9.15
C ARG A 78 8.55 11.29 8.15
N VAL A 79 9.24 11.11 7.02
CA VAL A 79 8.79 10.22 5.94
C VAL A 79 8.93 8.76 6.36
N GLN A 80 10.07 8.40 6.94
CA GLN A 80 10.33 7.07 7.46
C GLN A 80 9.32 6.70 8.55
N ARG A 81 9.00 7.64 9.45
CA ARG A 81 7.97 7.45 10.47
C ARG A 81 6.58 7.27 9.87
N ALA A 82 6.16 8.15 8.95
CA ALA A 82 4.86 8.03 8.30
C ALA A 82 4.70 6.73 7.49
N TRP A 83 5.79 6.26 6.85
CA TRP A 83 5.82 4.98 6.16
C TRP A 83 5.74 3.81 7.13
N GLY A 84 6.49 3.85 8.23
CA GLY A 84 6.43 2.86 9.30
C GLY A 84 5.04 2.76 9.93
N GLU A 85 4.46 3.90 10.32
CA GLU A 85 3.11 3.97 10.87
C GLU A 85 2.06 3.41 9.92
N ALA A 86 2.19 3.66 8.62
CA ALA A 86 1.28 3.08 7.63
C ALA A 86 1.51 1.58 7.38
N PHE A 87 2.74 1.09 7.60
CA PHE A 87 3.09 -0.30 7.39
C PHE A 87 2.69 -1.21 8.56
N TRP A 88 3.07 -0.82 9.79
CA TRP A 88 2.75 -1.56 11.02
C TRP A 88 1.44 -1.12 11.67
N GLY A 89 0.95 0.07 11.34
CA GLY A 89 -0.37 0.50 11.75
C GLY A 89 -1.43 -0.46 11.23
N ARG A 90 -2.58 -0.48 11.92
CA ARG A 90 -3.70 -1.37 11.58
C ARG A 90 -4.05 -1.13 10.11
N ALA A 91 -3.67 -2.07 9.25
CA ALA A 91 -3.86 -1.96 7.81
C ALA A 91 -5.31 -1.53 7.57
N PRO A 92 -5.57 -0.50 6.74
CA PRO A 92 -6.93 -0.22 6.35
C PRO A 92 -7.45 -1.50 5.72
N ARG A 93 -8.51 -2.07 6.31
CA ARG A 93 -9.31 -3.13 5.70
C ARG A 93 -9.49 -2.67 4.25
N ALA A 94 -8.92 -3.44 3.31
CA ALA A 94 -8.94 -3.09 1.89
C ALA A 94 -10.35 -2.59 1.60
N ALA A 95 -10.44 -1.34 1.12
CA ALA A 95 -11.71 -0.71 0.84
C ALA A 95 -12.50 -1.73 0.01
N GLU A 96 -13.58 -2.22 0.62
CA GLU A 96 -14.64 -2.91 -0.08
C GLU A 96 -15.06 -1.95 -1.18
N ASP A 97 -14.68 -2.27 -2.41
CA ASP A 97 -15.29 -1.68 -3.59
C ASP A 97 -16.78 -1.98 -3.43
N GLN A 98 -17.51 -0.93 -3.08
CA GLN A 98 -18.95 -0.86 -3.14
C GLN A 98 -19.30 -0.99 -4.62
N GLU A 99 -19.53 -2.22 -5.08
CA GLU A 99 -20.33 -2.43 -6.28
C GLU A 99 -21.76 -2.07 -5.92
N GLY A 100 -22.20 -0.97 -6.52
CA GLY A 100 -23.50 -0.38 -6.32
C GLY A 100 -24.60 -1.36 -6.69
N GLU A 101 -25.47 -1.55 -5.72
CA GLU A 101 -26.90 -1.78 -5.89
C GLU A 101 -27.41 -0.92 -7.05
N THR A 102 -27.55 -1.53 -8.23
CA THR A 102 -28.32 -0.96 -9.34
C THR A 102 -29.68 -1.62 -9.28
N GLU A 103 -30.60 -0.93 -8.61
CA GLU A 103 -32.04 -0.95 -8.85
C GLU A 103 -32.35 -1.15 -10.35
N ALA A 104 -32.93 -2.30 -10.68
CA ALA A 104 -33.78 -2.48 -11.85
C ALA A 104 -34.52 -3.82 -11.72
N ASP A 105 -35.64 -3.82 -10.99
CA ASP A 105 -36.79 -4.59 -11.48
C ASP A 105 -38.05 -3.75 -11.32
N SER A 106 -38.51 -3.23 -12.46
CA SER A 106 -39.82 -2.61 -12.58
C SER A 106 -40.84 -3.74 -12.62
N GLU A 107 -41.34 -4.14 -11.44
CA GLU A 107 -42.48 -5.03 -11.39
C GLU A 107 -43.72 -4.23 -11.80
N SER A 108 -44.11 -4.49 -13.03
CA SER A 108 -45.20 -3.83 -13.74
C SER A 108 -46.53 -4.20 -13.07
N GLY A 109 -47.23 -3.20 -12.55
CA GLY A 109 -48.63 -3.33 -12.20
C GLY A 109 -49.48 -3.45 -13.46
N GLU A 110 -49.80 -4.69 -13.86
CA GLU A 110 -50.91 -4.93 -14.78
C GLU A 110 -52.11 -5.47 -13.98
N THR A 111 -53.07 -4.58 -13.79
CA THR A 111 -54.42 -4.86 -13.32
C THR A 111 -55.24 -5.54 -14.42
N TYR A 112 -55.84 -6.69 -14.13
CA TYR A 112 -57.15 -7.05 -14.67
C TYR A 112 -57.93 -7.91 -13.67
#